data_AF-A0A067QG65-F1
#
_entry.id   AF-A0A067QG65-F1
#
_cell.length_a   1.000
_cell.length_b   1.000
_cell.length_c   1.000
_cell.angle_alpha   90.00
_cell.angle_beta   90.00
_cell.angle_gamma   90.00
#
_symmetry.space_group_name_H-M   'P 1'
#
loop_
_entity.id
_entity.type
_entity.pdbx_description
1 polymer ?
#
loop_
_entity_poly.entity_id
_entity_poly.type
_entity_poly.pdbx_seq_one_letter_code
_entity_poly.pdbx_strand_id
1 'polypeptide(L)'
;QLCEPVKKLPKCRYFRDITWTLVSSADNITEQIVHCHCPRAAVSYLIKRQAVQSPHGLLAYRYSFACSPQSRLRCQRKEPCRLFTVRKRQELLDEVNTNTLCQCPHGHVCPRHHTDPGVIAGKSYTEEAIKTYSGYCIS
;
A
#
# COMPACT_ATOMS: atom_id res chain seq x y z
N GLN A 1 11.38 -10.34 -1.09
CA GLN A 1 12.75 -10.27 -0.51
C GLN A 1 13.71 -9.77 -1.58
N LEU A 2 14.84 -9.17 -1.22
CA LEU A 2 15.85 -8.72 -2.19
C LEU A 2 16.96 -9.76 -2.29
N CYS A 3 17.53 -9.93 -3.49
CA CYS A 3 18.63 -10.87 -3.74
C CYS A 3 19.90 -10.47 -2.99
N GLU A 4 20.13 -9.15 -2.83
CA GLU A 4 21.28 -8.60 -2.13
C GLU A 4 20.90 -7.91 -0.79
N PRO A 5 21.86 -7.73 0.13
CA PRO A 5 21.61 -7.08 1.41
C PRO A 5 21.14 -5.62 1.26
N VAL A 6 20.01 -5.30 1.90
CA VAL A 6 19.40 -3.95 1.93
C VAL A 6 20.35 -2.87 2.46
N LYS A 7 21.33 -3.24 3.31
CA LYS A 7 22.30 -2.33 3.90
C LYS A 7 23.18 -1.61 2.88
N LYS A 8 23.30 -2.15 1.66
CA LYS A 8 24.03 -1.50 0.56
C LYS A 8 23.26 -0.35 -0.08
N LEU A 9 21.93 -0.33 0.08
CA LEU A 9 21.09 0.72 -0.50
C LEU A 9 21.23 2.02 0.30
N PRO A 10 21.29 3.18 -0.38
CA PRO A 10 21.27 4.46 0.32
C PRO A 10 19.90 4.68 0.98
N LYS A 11 19.86 5.64 1.91
CA LYS A 11 18.62 6.08 2.56
C LYS A 11 17.93 7.15 1.71
N CYS A 12 16.64 6.97 1.41
CA CYS A 12 15.87 7.95 0.65
C CYS A 12 15.60 9.23 1.46
N ARG A 13 15.64 10.39 0.80
CA ARG A 13 15.11 11.65 1.33
C ARG A 13 13.61 11.73 1.05
N TYR A 14 12.83 12.15 2.05
CA TYR A 14 11.37 12.24 1.95
C TYR A 14 10.92 13.06 0.75
N PHE A 15 9.84 12.61 0.11
CA PHE A 15 9.15 13.25 -1.02
C PHE A 15 9.95 13.45 -2.31
N ARG A 16 11.28 13.40 -2.28
CA ARG A 16 12.14 13.69 -3.45
C ARG A 16 12.69 12.43 -4.11
N ASP A 17 13.22 11.51 -3.30
CA ASP A 17 13.91 10.35 -3.85
C ASP A 17 12.91 9.21 -4.13
N ILE A 18 13.10 8.53 -5.26
CA ILE A 18 12.30 7.36 -5.64
C ILE A 18 12.86 6.14 -4.92
N THR A 19 12.07 5.53 -4.03
CA THR A 19 12.49 4.34 -3.28
C THR A 19 12.46 3.09 -4.14
N TRP A 20 11.42 2.93 -4.96
CA TRP A 20 11.30 1.81 -5.88
C TRP A 20 10.40 2.16 -7.05
N THR A 21 10.54 1.40 -8.13
CA THR A 21 9.73 1.50 -9.34
C THR A 21 9.08 0.17 -9.65
N LEU A 22 7.83 0.20 -10.09
CA LEU A 22 7.11 -0.97 -10.57
C LEU A 22 6.85 -0.82 -12.07
N VAL A 23 7.22 -1.84 -12.83
CA VAL A 23 6.92 -1.94 -14.27
C VAL A 23 6.07 -3.18 -14.48
N SER A 24 4.90 -3.02 -15.08
CA SER A 24 4.09 -4.14 -15.53
C SER A 24 4.32 -4.32 -17.03
N SER A 25 4.91 -5.45 -17.42
CA SER A 25 4.96 -5.85 -18.84
C SER A 25 3.63 -6.50 -19.24
N ALA A 26 3.38 -6.60 -20.54
CA ALA A 26 2.22 -7.29 -21.10
C ALA A 26 2.20 -8.80 -20.75
N ASP A 27 3.35 -9.38 -20.38
CA ASP A 27 3.52 -10.81 -20.11
C ASP A 27 3.06 -11.25 -18.71
N ASN A 28 2.18 -10.49 -18.04
CA ASN A 28 1.76 -10.70 -16.63
C ASN A 28 2.91 -10.70 -15.60
N ILE A 29 4.10 -10.27 -16.00
CA ILE A 29 5.26 -10.11 -15.12
C ILE A 29 5.29 -8.67 -14.61
N THR A 30 5.33 -8.53 -13.29
CA THR A 30 5.57 -7.26 -12.62
C THR A 30 6.98 -7.25 -12.07
N GLU A 31 7.78 -6.27 -12.49
CA GLU A 31 9.14 -6.06 -12.00
C GLU A 31 9.15 -4.91 -11.00
N GLN A 32 9.68 -5.16 -9.81
CA GLN A 32 9.87 -4.16 -8.77
C GLN A 32 11.36 -3.93 -8.51
N ILE A 33 11.85 -2.75 -8.88
CA ILE A 33 13.26 -2.36 -8.72
C ILE A 33 13.38 -1.40 -7.55
N VAL A 34 14.21 -1.74 -6.56
CA VAL A 34 14.45 -0.91 -5.36
C VAL A 34 15.75 -0.12 -5.51
N HIS A 35 15.67 1.21 -5.35
CA HIS A 35 16.77 2.15 -5.55
C HIS A 35 17.37 2.65 -4.23
N CYS A 36 16.52 2.86 -3.24
CA CYS A 36 16.91 3.31 -1.90
C CYS A 36 15.89 2.79 -0.87
N HIS A 37 16.31 2.68 0.39
CA HIS A 37 15.40 2.28 1.47
C HIS A 37 14.81 3.51 2.17
N CYS A 38 13.51 3.46 2.47
CA CYS A 38 12.87 4.54 3.21
C CYS A 38 13.42 4.66 4.65
N PRO A 39 13.34 5.86 5.27
CA PRO A 39 13.61 6.03 6.70
C PRO A 39 12.67 5.16 7.58
N ARG A 40 13.05 4.95 8.84
CA ARG A 40 12.18 4.24 9.80
C ARG A 40 10.86 4.99 9.98
N ALA A 41 9.76 4.25 10.13
CA ALA A 41 8.40 4.78 10.25
C ALA A 41 7.96 5.68 9.07
N ALA A 42 8.52 5.45 7.89
CA ALA A 42 8.05 6.04 6.65
C ALA A 42 7.08 5.08 5.94
N VAL A 43 6.17 5.64 5.16
CA VAL A 43 5.29 4.91 4.24
C VAL A 43 5.68 5.24 2.80
N SER A 44 5.65 4.25 1.91
CA SER A 44 5.84 4.49 0.47
C SER A 44 4.51 4.87 -0.19
N TYR A 45 4.54 5.84 -1.10
CA TYR A 45 3.36 6.26 -1.86
C TYR A 45 3.72 6.46 -3.34
N LEU A 46 2.74 6.24 -4.23
CA LEU A 46 2.89 6.46 -5.67
C LEU A 46 3.00 7.97 -5.95
N ILE A 47 4.08 8.40 -6.60
CA ILE A 47 4.31 9.82 -6.94
C ILE A 47 4.23 10.10 -8.44
N LYS A 48 4.51 9.11 -9.29
CA LYS A 48 4.56 9.32 -10.75
C LYS A 48 4.18 8.06 -11.52
N ARG A 49 3.43 8.23 -12.61
CA ARG A 49 3.24 7.23 -13.67
C ARG A 49 3.88 7.75 -14.96
N GLN A 50 4.66 6.92 -15.64
CA GLN A 50 5.29 7.25 -16.91
C GLN A 50 5.13 6.10 -17.90
N ALA A 51 4.74 6.41 -19.14
CA ALA A 51 4.76 5.44 -20.23
C ALA A 51 6.22 5.14 -20.63
N VAL A 52 6.53 3.86 -20.81
CA VAL A 52 7.84 3.38 -21.26
C VAL A 52 7.62 2.39 -22.40
N GLN A 53 8.48 2.45 -23.42
CA GLN A 53 8.49 1.42 -24.45
C GLN A 53 9.19 0.18 -23.89
N SER A 54 8.50 -0.96 -23.92
CA SER A 54 9.09 -2.27 -23.67
C SER A 54 10.11 -2.60 -24.76
N PRO A 55 11.12 -3.45 -24.50
CA PRO A 55 12.04 -3.95 -25.53
C PRO A 55 11.33 -4.54 -26.76
N HIS A 56 10.09 -5.03 -26.60
CA HIS A 56 9.26 -5.58 -27.68
C HIS A 56 8.34 -4.54 -28.37
N GLY A 57 8.56 -3.24 -28.14
CA GLY A 57 7.77 -2.15 -28.75
C GLY A 57 6.38 -1.94 -28.14
N LEU A 58 6.00 -2.73 -27.14
CA LEU A 58 4.72 -2.60 -26.45
C LEU A 58 4.74 -1.44 -25.43
N LEU A 59 3.60 -0.76 -25.27
CA LEU A 59 3.43 0.29 -24.28
C LEU A 59 3.35 -0.32 -22.88
N ALA A 60 4.33 -0.02 -22.04
CA ALA A 60 4.33 -0.38 -20.63
C ALA A 60 4.26 0.87 -19.74
N TYR A 61 3.88 0.69 -18.48
CA TYR A 61 3.84 1.77 -17.50
C TYR A 61 4.83 1.53 -16.37
N ARG A 62 5.64 2.56 -16.10
CA ARG A 62 6.51 2.65 -14.93
C ARG A 62 5.85 3.50 -13.86
N TYR A 63 5.61 2.90 -12.70
CA TYR A 63 5.08 3.53 -11.51
C TYR A 63 6.22 3.79 -10.53
N SER A 64 6.40 5.04 -10.10
CA SER A 64 7.48 5.43 -9.19
C SER A 64 6.94 5.74 -7.81
N PHE A 65 7.59 5.22 -6.78
CA PHE A 65 7.18 5.38 -5.39
C PHE A 65 8.21 6.20 -4.61
N ALA A 66 7.74 7.12 -3.77
CA ALA A 66 8.56 7.93 -2.88
C ALA A 66 8.22 7.61 -1.41
N CYS A 67 9.02 8.12 -0.47
CA CYS A 67 8.80 7.95 0.96
C CYS A 67 8.13 9.18 1.58
N SER A 68 7.13 8.96 2.45
CA SER A 68 6.46 9.98 3.26
C SER A 68 6.63 9.65 4.75
N PRO A 69 6.85 10.63 5.65
CA PRO A 69 6.82 10.40 7.08
C PRO A 69 5.41 10.03 7.54
N GLN A 70 5.29 9.09 8.47
CA GLN A 70 4.00 8.75 9.05
C GLN A 70 3.55 9.83 10.05
N SER A 71 2.60 10.67 9.63
CA SER A 71 1.99 11.67 10.51
C SER A 71 1.00 11.03 11.48
N ARG A 72 1.00 11.49 12.74
CA ARG A 72 0.02 11.08 13.75
C ARG A 72 -1.22 11.98 13.65
N LEU A 73 -2.16 11.61 12.78
CA LEU A 73 -3.45 12.29 12.69
C LEU A 73 -4.40 11.71 13.74
N ARG A 74 -5.15 12.56 14.47
CA ARG A 74 -6.21 12.10 15.37
C ARG A 74 -7.48 11.87 14.59
N CYS A 75 -8.22 10.81 14.94
CA CYS A 75 -9.48 10.54 14.26
C CYS A 75 -10.56 11.59 14.57
N GLN A 76 -11.26 12.04 13.53
CA GLN A 76 -12.54 12.72 13.61
C GLN A 76 -13.63 11.77 14.11
N ARG A 77 -14.70 12.34 14.67
CA ARG A 77 -15.79 11.54 15.24
C ARG A 77 -16.45 10.71 14.14
N LYS A 78 -16.54 9.38 14.37
CA LYS A 78 -17.14 8.39 13.47
C LYS A 78 -16.45 8.24 12.10
N GLU A 79 -15.25 8.79 11.90
CA GLU A 79 -14.49 8.50 10.69
C GLU A 79 -13.82 7.10 10.79
N PRO A 80 -13.57 6.44 9.65
CA PRO A 80 -12.81 5.19 9.65
C PRO A 80 -11.36 5.46 10.06
N CYS A 81 -10.82 4.61 10.93
CA CYS A 81 -9.43 4.70 11.37
C CYS A 81 -8.48 3.87 10.50
N ARG A 82 -9.00 2.87 9.78
CA ARG A 82 -8.24 2.00 8.87
C ARG A 82 -9.11 1.50 7.72
N LEU A 83 -8.52 1.45 6.53
CA LEU A 83 -9.13 0.83 5.34
C LEU A 83 -8.40 -0.48 5.02
N PHE A 84 -9.16 -1.44 4.52
CA PHE A 84 -8.64 -2.72 4.04
C PHE A 84 -9.07 -2.94 2.59
N THR A 85 -8.14 -3.37 1.76
CA THR A 85 -8.39 -3.86 0.40
C THR A 85 -7.99 -5.32 0.37
N VAL A 86 -8.97 -6.21 0.24
CA VAL A 86 -8.81 -7.66 0.33
C VAL A 86 -8.99 -8.24 -1.07
N ARG A 87 -7.96 -8.87 -1.61
CA ARG A 87 -8.01 -9.61 -2.87
C ARG A 87 -7.98 -11.10 -2.59
N LYS A 88 -9.06 -11.81 -2.95
CA LYS A 88 -9.12 -13.26 -2.78
C LYS A 88 -8.22 -13.93 -3.82
N ARG A 89 -7.16 -14.62 -3.39
CA ARG A 89 -6.24 -15.36 -4.28
C ARG A 89 -6.67 -16.82 -4.41
N GLN A 90 -6.92 -17.46 -3.27
CA GLN A 90 -7.39 -18.85 -3.14
C GLN A 90 -8.45 -18.92 -2.04
N GLU A 91 -9.18 -20.04 -1.92
CA GLU A 91 -10.27 -20.17 -0.93
C GLU A 91 -9.88 -19.88 0.52
N LEU A 92 -8.61 -20.06 0.89
CA LEU A 92 -8.10 -19.85 2.24
C LEU A 92 -7.00 -18.76 2.33
N LEU A 93 -6.72 -18.05 1.23
CA LEU A 93 -5.61 -17.09 1.19
C LEU A 93 -6.05 -15.77 0.56
N ASP A 94 -6.06 -14.74 1.40
CA ASP A 94 -6.34 -13.37 1.03
C ASP A 94 -5.07 -12.53 1.00
N GLU A 95 -4.89 -11.79 -0.09
CA GLU A 95 -3.91 -10.72 -0.17
C GLU A 95 -4.55 -9.43 0.35
N VAL A 96 -4.07 -8.95 1.51
CA VAL A 96 -4.68 -7.81 2.20
C VAL A 96 -3.73 -6.61 2.19
N ASN A 97 -4.17 -5.50 1.61
CA ASN A 97 -3.53 -4.20 1.76
C ASN A 97 -4.26 -3.40 2.85
N THR A 98 -3.51 -2.75 3.74
CA THR A 98 -4.05 -1.98 4.85
C THR A 98 -3.57 -0.54 4.80
N ASN A 99 -4.49 0.40 5.02
CA ASN A 99 -4.18 1.82 5.07
C ASN A 99 -4.67 2.41 6.39
N THR A 100 -3.74 2.80 7.27
CA THR A 100 -4.08 3.43 8.55
C THR A 100 -4.26 4.93 8.35
N LEU A 101 -5.45 5.44 8.66
CA LEU A 101 -5.83 6.82 8.39
C LEU A 101 -5.52 7.76 9.57
N CYS A 102 -5.82 7.30 10.78
CA CYS A 102 -5.73 8.12 11.99
C CYS A 102 -5.58 7.27 13.26
N GLN A 103 -5.30 7.93 14.38
CA GLN A 103 -5.20 7.35 15.71
C GLN A 103 -6.49 7.59 16.48
N CYS A 104 -7.09 6.50 16.96
CA CYS A 104 -8.31 6.54 17.76
C CYS A 104 -8.11 7.33 19.07
N PRO A 105 -9.16 7.97 19.59
CA PRO A 105 -9.12 8.66 20.87
C PRO A 105 -8.86 7.69 22.03
N HIS A 106 -8.59 8.24 23.22
CA HIS A 106 -8.36 7.44 24.42
C HIS A 106 -9.55 6.49 24.70
N GLY A 107 -9.23 5.27 25.14
CA GLY A 107 -10.24 4.23 25.40
C GLY A 107 -10.87 3.63 24.15
N HIS A 108 -10.34 3.92 22.95
CA HIS A 108 -10.78 3.29 21.71
C HIS A 108 -9.60 2.67 20.96
N VAL A 109 -9.87 1.58 20.25
CA VAL A 109 -8.88 0.81 19.48
C VAL A 109 -9.33 0.75 18.01
N CYS A 110 -8.35 0.86 17.11
CA CYS A 110 -8.60 0.68 15.69
C CYS A 110 -8.47 -0.82 15.32
N PRO A 111 -9.45 -1.41 14.61
CA PRO A 111 -9.41 -2.79 14.13
C PRO A 111 -8.12 -3.13 13.38
N ARG A 112 -7.56 -4.31 13.60
CA ARG A 112 -6.29 -4.76 12.99
C ARG A 112 -6.52 -5.68 11.79
N HIS A 113 -7.63 -6.38 11.76
CA HIS A 113 -8.02 -7.28 10.69
C HIS A 113 -9.35 -6.85 10.07
N HIS A 114 -9.57 -7.20 8.80
CA HIS A 114 -10.81 -6.85 8.09
C HIS A 114 -12.03 -7.65 8.56
N THR A 115 -11.81 -8.67 9.41
CA THR A 115 -12.84 -9.50 10.05
C THR A 115 -13.09 -9.11 11.52
N ASP A 116 -12.36 -8.11 12.03
CA ASP A 116 -12.50 -7.69 13.42
C ASP A 116 -13.84 -6.96 13.66
N PRO A 117 -14.32 -6.91 14.92
CA PRO A 117 -15.45 -6.06 15.28
C PRO A 117 -15.23 -4.60 14.88
N GLY A 118 -16.32 -3.89 14.53
CA GLY A 118 -16.25 -2.49 14.10
C GLY A 118 -15.75 -2.30 12.66
N VAL A 119 -15.56 -3.37 11.89
CA VAL A 119 -15.28 -3.32 10.45
C VAL A 119 -16.56 -3.49 9.64
N ILE A 120 -16.75 -2.62 8.67
CA ILE A 120 -17.92 -2.61 7.76
C ILE A 120 -17.44 -2.91 6.34
N ALA A 121 -18.09 -3.88 5.69
CA ALA A 121 -17.84 -4.21 4.29
C ALA A 121 -18.30 -3.06 3.36
N GLY A 122 -17.43 -2.69 2.43
CA GLY A 122 -17.68 -1.68 1.41
C GLY A 122 -18.00 -2.29 0.05
N LYS A 123 -17.44 -1.69 -1.01
CA LYS A 123 -17.65 -2.14 -2.39
C LYS A 123 -16.87 -3.41 -2.69
N SER A 124 -17.47 -4.26 -3.51
CA SER A 124 -16.85 -5.42 -4.15
C SER A 124 -16.60 -5.12 -5.62
N TYR A 125 -15.38 -5.37 -6.08
CA TYR A 125 -14.93 -5.24 -7.47
C TYR A 125 -14.75 -6.66 -8.01
N THR A 126 -15.79 -7.17 -8.67
CA THR A 126 -15.91 -8.58 -9.06
C THR A 126 -14.91 -9.00 -10.14
N GLU A 127 -14.54 -8.10 -11.05
CA GLU A 127 -13.56 -8.36 -12.11
C GLU A 127 -12.17 -8.72 -11.55
N GLU A 128 -11.83 -8.21 -10.36
CA GLU A 128 -10.51 -8.39 -9.75
C GLU A 128 -10.53 -9.28 -8.49
N ALA A 129 -11.71 -9.81 -8.12
CA ALA A 129 -11.98 -10.49 -6.86
C ALA A 129 -11.53 -9.67 -5.62
N ILE A 130 -11.75 -8.35 -5.67
CA ILE A 130 -11.35 -7.40 -4.61
C ILE A 130 -12.57 -6.94 -3.81
N LYS A 131 -12.44 -6.88 -2.49
CA LYS A 131 -13.41 -6.26 -1.58
C LYS A 131 -12.74 -5.20 -0.71
N THR A 132 -13.45 -4.12 -0.45
CA THR A 132 -13.00 -3.05 0.44
C THR A 132 -13.71 -3.15 1.79
N TYR A 133 -13.03 -2.80 2.87
CA TYR A 133 -13.59 -2.75 4.21
C TYR A 133 -13.11 -1.50 4.95
N SER A 134 -13.96 -0.98 5.83
CA SER A 134 -13.68 0.21 6.64
C SER A 134 -13.76 -0.12 8.11
N GLY A 135 -12.66 0.00 8.84
CA GLY A 135 -12.59 -0.18 10.30
C GLY A 135 -12.79 1.14 11.04
N TYR A 136 -13.64 1.11 12.05
CA TYR A 136 -13.97 2.27 12.89
C TYR A 136 -13.43 2.07 14.30
N CYS A 137 -13.16 3.18 15.00
CA CYS A 137 -12.74 3.14 16.39
C CYS A 137 -13.82 2.50 17.26
N ILE A 138 -13.47 1.42 17.95
CA ILE A 138 -14.33 0.70 18.91
C ILE A 138 -13.78 0.88 20.32
N SER A 139 -14.66 0.90 21.32
CA SER A 139 -14.28 0.92 22.75
C SER A 139 -13.85 -0.45 23.24
#